data_AF-A0AAN9B063-F1
#
_entry.id   AF-A0AAN9B063-F1
#
_cell.length_a   1.000
_cell.length_b   1.000
_cell.length_c   1.000
_cell.angle_alpha   90.00
_cell.angle_beta   90.00
_cell.angle_gamma   90.00
#
_symmetry.space_group_name_H-M   'P 1'
#
loop_
_entity.id
_entity.type
_entity.pdbx_description
1 polymer ?
#
loop_
_entity_poly.entity_id
_entity_poly.type
_entity_poly.pdbx_seq_one_letter_code
_entity_poly.pdbx_strand_id
1 'polypeptide(L)'
;MTCTKLLLTLFLCATFCIQHGWTSYSYCGSATYDRDVSMCCGRTVHTRTSKTDGCCGTEVYNTSSQSCVYCSGGTYHITAPKYTFRCCGYSSQAQLYNGTSHLCCAGTLHVKKRFHYCCGSRTYNYSSQSCCFGKVLPGGSRHGCCGNGTYNYYTQTCCANQARPGGTGYRCCGNESFAGSTHTCCKNQVFPGGNGHYCCENEVYNRSTHSCCQGKLVTGGGFWCCGPDAYNPNNQSCCGGRVVRGGRSHACCGSKAYNTTKQGCCGSQAYHKKKEICCDGKVNDKPKRAECCRSQAYNSKTHKCCSGTVTLGGKGMACCGTGQTYNKTTHICCVGVVLESIGVDNYRCCYDKAYDSKTQKCCTGQVFRAGPDEACCYYNLYNLDTQNCCRYKINQGGRNYTCCDERSYDKTTHTCCRGQVGPGGTGYACCDYQPYHFQTQGCCRGRAVYNTSTHICKTTYPYGVVKRD
;
A
#
# COMPACT_ATOMS: atom_id res chain seq x y z
N MET A 1 21.23 12.84 20.20
CA MET A 1 21.26 11.55 19.47
C MET A 1 20.36 10.53 20.18
N THR A 2 19.04 10.65 20.08
CA THR A 2 18.11 9.71 20.78
C THR A 2 16.80 9.49 20.04
N CYS A 3 16.76 9.70 18.71
CA CYS A 3 15.59 9.36 17.89
C CYS A 3 15.81 8.08 17.04
N THR A 4 17.07 7.75 16.73
CA THR A 4 17.41 6.58 15.90
C THR A 4 17.44 5.25 16.65
N LYS A 5 17.59 5.24 17.98
CA LYS A 5 17.54 4.00 18.78
C LYS A 5 16.12 3.48 19.04
N LEU A 6 15.11 4.35 19.04
CA LEU A 6 13.71 3.96 19.28
C LEU A 6 13.05 3.34 18.02
N LEU A 7 13.46 3.78 16.84
CA LEU A 7 12.98 3.24 15.56
C LEU A 7 13.51 1.82 15.29
N LEU A 8 14.73 1.50 15.75
CA LEU A 8 15.33 0.18 15.57
C LEU A 8 14.64 -0.90 16.43
N THR A 9 14.20 -0.55 17.65
CA THR A 9 13.47 -1.48 18.53
C THR A 9 12.04 -1.72 18.05
N LEU A 10 11.37 -0.72 17.46
CA LEU A 10 10.05 -0.86 16.84
C LEU A 10 10.09 -1.72 15.57
N PHE A 11 11.12 -1.56 14.73
CA PHE A 11 11.28 -2.38 13.52
C PHE A 11 11.59 -3.84 13.83
N LEU A 12 12.46 -4.11 14.82
CA LEU A 12 12.78 -5.48 15.23
C LEU A 12 11.57 -6.21 15.83
N CYS A 13 10.72 -5.50 16.59
CA CYS A 13 9.50 -6.07 17.17
C CYS A 13 8.44 -6.36 16.09
N ALA A 14 8.27 -5.47 15.11
CA ALA A 14 7.37 -5.68 13.99
C ALA A 14 7.79 -6.87 13.10
N THR A 15 9.09 -7.05 12.86
CA THR A 15 9.60 -8.22 12.10
C THR A 15 9.45 -9.54 12.86
N PHE A 16 9.56 -9.52 14.19
CA PHE A 16 9.35 -10.72 15.02
C PHE A 16 7.86 -11.13 15.09
N CYS A 17 6.94 -10.16 15.12
CA CYS A 17 5.49 -10.43 15.09
C CYS A 17 4.99 -10.97 13.73
N ILE A 18 5.57 -10.53 12.61
CA ILE A 18 5.17 -10.99 11.27
C ILE A 18 5.63 -12.44 11.00
N GLN A 19 6.75 -12.87 11.57
CA GLN A 19 7.23 -14.26 11.44
C GLN A 19 6.45 -15.28 12.30
N HIS A 20 5.71 -14.84 13.32
CA HIS A 20 4.98 -15.72 14.25
C HIS A 20 3.44 -15.55 14.21
N GLY A 21 2.86 -14.73 13.34
CA GLY A 21 1.40 -14.66 13.14
C GLY A 21 0.60 -13.88 14.20
N TRP A 22 1.24 -13.01 14.99
CA TRP A 22 0.59 -12.26 16.07
C TRP A 22 -0.06 -10.97 15.52
N THR A 23 -1.26 -11.10 14.96
CA THR A 23 -2.02 -9.96 14.41
C THR A 23 -3.01 -9.35 15.41
N SER A 24 -3.07 -9.83 16.67
CA SER A 24 -4.15 -9.51 17.61
C SER A 24 -3.92 -8.31 18.54
N TYR A 25 -2.73 -7.71 18.63
CA TYR A 25 -2.48 -6.57 19.54
C TYR A 25 -2.94 -5.22 18.98
N SER A 26 -3.42 -4.32 19.84
CA SER A 26 -3.87 -2.96 19.52
C SER A 26 -3.60 -1.96 20.65
N TYR A 27 -3.74 -0.66 20.35
CA TYR A 27 -3.51 0.43 21.29
C TYR A 27 -4.82 1.01 21.84
N CYS A 28 -4.84 1.33 23.12
CA CYS A 28 -5.92 2.02 23.83
C CYS A 28 -5.32 3.15 24.67
N GLY A 29 -5.47 4.39 24.21
CA GLY A 29 -4.74 5.51 24.82
C GLY A 29 -3.23 5.31 24.70
N SER A 30 -2.53 5.18 25.83
CA SER A 30 -1.09 4.88 25.90
C SER A 30 -0.77 3.41 26.19
N ALA A 31 -1.78 2.55 26.37
CA ALA A 31 -1.60 1.14 26.70
C ALA A 31 -1.77 0.23 25.47
N THR A 32 -0.99 -0.85 25.41
CA THR A 32 -1.17 -1.95 24.45
C THR A 32 -2.03 -3.06 25.06
N TYR A 33 -2.95 -3.62 24.29
CA TYR A 33 -3.79 -4.75 24.72
C TYR A 33 -3.98 -5.76 23.60
N ASP A 34 -4.23 -7.01 23.99
CA ASP A 34 -4.59 -8.10 23.09
C ASP A 34 -6.11 -8.05 22.79
N ARG A 35 -6.48 -7.94 21.50
CA ARG A 35 -7.88 -7.83 21.06
C ARG A 35 -8.70 -9.11 21.29
N ASP A 36 -8.03 -10.26 21.43
CA ASP A 36 -8.70 -11.55 21.60
C ASP A 36 -9.23 -11.73 23.03
N VAL A 37 -8.55 -11.12 24.02
CA VAL A 37 -8.91 -11.24 25.45
C VAL A 37 -9.34 -9.93 26.11
N SER A 38 -9.12 -8.78 25.47
CA SER A 38 -9.43 -7.46 26.04
C SER A 38 -10.02 -6.50 25.00
N MET A 39 -10.55 -5.37 25.47
CA MET A 39 -11.10 -4.29 24.65
C MET A 39 -10.80 -2.91 25.23
N CYS A 40 -10.94 -1.88 24.41
CA CYS A 40 -10.72 -0.49 24.79
C CYS A 40 -12.05 0.27 24.85
N CYS A 41 -12.45 0.75 26.03
CA CYS A 41 -13.62 1.62 26.21
C CYS A 41 -13.17 2.96 26.79
N GLY A 42 -13.46 4.07 26.11
CA GLY A 42 -13.16 5.42 26.64
C GLY A 42 -11.69 5.68 27.01
N ARG A 43 -10.73 5.02 26.34
CA ARG A 43 -9.27 5.01 26.63
C ARG A 43 -8.82 4.14 27.81
N THR A 44 -9.72 3.35 28.38
CA THR A 44 -9.42 2.36 29.42
C THR A 44 -9.47 0.95 28.84
N VAL A 45 -8.53 0.10 29.23
CA VAL A 45 -8.49 -1.32 28.81
C VAL A 45 -9.34 -2.15 29.78
N HIS A 46 -10.23 -2.96 29.22
CA HIS A 46 -11.07 -3.89 29.96
C HIS A 46 -10.88 -5.33 29.46
N THR A 47 -10.91 -6.30 30.36
CA THR A 47 -10.86 -7.72 30.01
C THR A 47 -12.22 -8.20 29.49
N ARG A 48 -12.24 -8.96 28.40
CA ARG A 48 -13.43 -9.63 27.87
C ARG A 48 -13.83 -10.77 28.79
N THR A 49 -15.07 -10.76 29.25
CA THR A 49 -15.70 -11.87 29.97
C THR A 49 -16.62 -12.70 29.07
N SER A 50 -17.08 -12.10 27.98
CA SER A 50 -17.93 -12.75 26.96
C SER A 50 -17.57 -12.25 25.56
N LYS A 51 -17.85 -13.09 24.54
CA LYS A 51 -17.83 -12.67 23.12
C LYS A 51 -18.83 -11.54 22.82
N THR A 52 -19.83 -11.38 23.69
CA THR A 52 -20.90 -10.38 23.54
C THR A 52 -20.56 -9.05 24.21
N ASP A 53 -19.40 -8.92 24.84
CA ASP A 53 -18.97 -7.67 25.47
C ASP A 53 -18.65 -6.62 24.39
N GLY A 54 -19.18 -5.41 24.58
CA GLY A 54 -18.93 -4.23 23.76
C GLY A 54 -18.72 -2.99 24.62
N CYS A 55 -18.35 -1.87 23.99
CA CYS A 55 -18.09 -0.61 24.68
C CYS A 55 -19.20 0.41 24.47
N CYS A 56 -19.67 1.02 25.56
CA CYS A 56 -20.59 2.15 25.57
C CYS A 56 -19.94 3.34 26.28
N GLY A 57 -19.33 4.25 25.52
CA GLY A 57 -18.50 5.29 26.12
C GLY A 57 -17.30 4.70 26.87
N THR A 58 -17.28 4.86 28.20
CA THR A 58 -16.24 4.34 29.11
C THR A 58 -16.59 2.99 29.76
N GLU A 59 -17.82 2.50 29.60
CA GLU A 59 -18.28 1.27 30.26
C GLU A 59 -18.34 0.09 29.29
N VAL A 60 -18.14 -1.11 29.84
CA VAL A 60 -18.35 -2.38 29.15
C VAL A 60 -19.80 -2.80 29.34
N TYR A 61 -20.45 -3.19 28.25
CA TYR A 61 -21.83 -3.68 28.26
C TYR A 61 -21.98 -4.98 27.49
N ASN A 62 -22.98 -5.79 27.86
CA ASN A 62 -23.31 -7.01 27.16
C ASN A 62 -24.21 -6.70 25.96
N THR A 63 -23.66 -6.74 24.76
CA THR A 63 -24.42 -6.44 23.53
C THR A 63 -25.63 -7.35 23.30
N SER A 64 -25.71 -8.53 23.93
CA SER A 64 -26.85 -9.43 23.77
C SER A 64 -28.07 -9.05 24.61
N SER A 65 -27.90 -8.32 25.71
CA SER A 65 -28.98 -7.95 26.64
C SER A 65 -29.10 -6.45 26.91
N GLN A 66 -28.09 -5.68 26.52
CA GLN A 66 -27.98 -4.24 26.74
C GLN A 66 -27.77 -3.50 25.42
N SER A 67 -28.17 -2.24 25.41
CA SER A 67 -28.06 -1.33 24.26
C SER A 67 -27.30 -0.07 24.67
N CYS A 68 -26.42 0.38 23.78
CA CYS A 68 -25.74 1.66 23.89
C CYS A 68 -26.31 2.64 22.86
N VAL A 69 -26.82 3.79 23.30
CA VAL A 69 -27.41 4.80 22.41
C VAL A 69 -26.69 6.13 22.60
N TYR A 70 -26.12 6.64 21.51
CA TYR A 70 -25.42 7.92 21.48
C TYR A 70 -26.37 9.00 20.95
N CYS A 71 -26.77 9.94 21.80
CA CYS A 71 -27.55 11.11 21.43
C CYS A 71 -26.70 12.39 21.57
N SER A 72 -27.07 13.47 20.89
CA SER A 72 -26.38 14.77 20.99
C SER A 72 -26.37 15.35 22.42
N GLY A 73 -27.24 14.88 23.32
CA GLY A 73 -27.28 15.25 24.74
C GLY A 73 -26.58 14.28 25.70
N GLY A 74 -26.01 13.16 25.21
CA GLY A 74 -25.31 12.19 26.06
C GLY A 74 -25.32 10.74 25.56
N THR A 75 -24.54 9.90 26.22
CA THR A 75 -24.48 8.45 25.99
C THR A 75 -25.34 7.72 27.01
N TYR A 76 -26.27 6.87 26.54
CA TYR A 76 -27.19 6.12 27.38
C TYR A 76 -26.90 4.63 27.33
N HIS A 77 -26.69 4.03 28.50
CA HIS A 77 -26.53 2.60 28.70
C HIS A 77 -27.85 2.01 29.23
N ILE A 78 -28.44 1.04 28.50
CA ILE A 78 -29.83 0.59 28.73
C ILE A 78 -29.92 -0.93 28.72
N THR A 79 -30.57 -1.52 29.73
CA THR A 79 -30.86 -2.96 29.79
C THR A 79 -32.11 -3.30 28.97
N ALA A 80 -31.96 -3.33 27.64
CA ALA A 80 -33.01 -3.67 26.68
C ALA A 80 -32.45 -4.24 25.37
N PRO A 81 -33.24 -5.00 24.59
CA PRO A 81 -32.82 -5.56 23.30
C PRO A 81 -32.28 -4.50 22.33
N LYS A 82 -31.35 -4.90 21.46
CA LYS A 82 -30.76 -4.02 20.43
C LYS A 82 -31.84 -3.29 19.62
N TYR A 83 -31.62 -2.01 19.35
CA TYR A 83 -32.47 -1.13 18.52
C TYR A 83 -33.84 -0.75 19.11
N THR A 84 -34.10 -1.11 20.38
CA THR A 84 -35.33 -0.73 21.09
C THR A 84 -35.39 0.77 21.35
N PHE A 85 -34.28 1.38 21.78
CA PHE A 85 -34.22 2.80 22.10
C PHE A 85 -33.49 3.59 21.01
N ARG A 86 -33.96 4.82 20.75
CA ARG A 86 -33.45 5.74 19.71
C ARG A 86 -33.47 7.17 20.24
N CYS A 87 -32.73 8.05 19.57
CA CYS A 87 -32.73 9.49 19.87
C CYS A 87 -33.76 10.23 19.01
N CYS A 88 -34.45 11.20 19.59
CA CYS A 88 -35.33 12.11 18.89
C CYS A 88 -34.83 13.55 19.00
N GLY A 89 -34.61 14.21 17.85
CA GLY A 89 -34.08 15.58 17.75
C GLY A 89 -32.58 15.65 17.45
N TYR A 90 -32.10 16.87 17.17
CA TYR A 90 -30.72 17.15 16.74
C TYR A 90 -29.95 18.12 17.67
N SER A 91 -30.59 18.62 18.74
CA SER A 91 -29.99 19.58 19.68
C SER A 91 -29.43 18.90 20.94
N SER A 92 -28.80 19.68 21.83
CA SER A 92 -28.36 19.25 23.17
C SER A 92 -29.48 18.70 24.06
N GLN A 93 -30.74 18.78 23.63
CA GLN A 93 -31.93 18.25 24.30
C GLN A 93 -32.51 17.00 23.60
N ALA A 94 -31.73 16.31 22.74
CA ALA A 94 -32.20 15.10 22.08
C ALA A 94 -32.69 14.06 23.10
N GLN A 95 -33.97 13.67 22.97
CA GLN A 95 -34.63 12.80 23.94
C GLN A 95 -34.47 11.34 23.54
N LEU A 96 -34.10 10.50 24.51
CA LEU A 96 -34.14 9.05 24.36
C LEU A 96 -35.59 8.57 24.38
N TYR A 97 -35.98 7.75 23.41
CA TYR A 97 -37.33 7.18 23.35
C TYR A 97 -37.31 5.72 22.94
N ASN A 98 -38.36 4.99 23.31
CA ASN A 98 -38.55 3.60 22.92
C ASN A 98 -39.27 3.51 21.55
N GLY A 99 -38.58 3.00 20.53
CA GLY A 99 -39.09 2.84 19.18
C GLY A 99 -40.17 1.76 19.00
N THR A 100 -40.41 0.93 20.02
CA THR A 100 -41.55 0.01 20.05
C THR A 100 -42.85 0.72 20.43
N SER A 101 -42.79 1.79 21.23
CA SER A 101 -43.97 2.50 21.74
C SER A 101 -44.13 3.92 21.21
N HIS A 102 -43.09 4.54 20.66
CA HIS A 102 -43.12 5.92 20.18
C HIS A 102 -42.51 6.07 18.78
N LEU A 103 -42.87 7.17 18.13
CA LEU A 103 -42.34 7.65 16.86
C LEU A 103 -41.73 9.04 17.07
N CYS A 104 -40.58 9.30 16.46
CA CYS A 104 -40.01 10.63 16.41
C CYS A 104 -40.24 11.24 15.02
N CYS A 105 -41.00 12.34 14.95
CA CYS A 105 -41.35 13.03 13.71
C CYS A 105 -40.77 14.45 13.75
N ALA A 106 -39.73 14.72 12.96
CA ALA A 106 -39.03 16.01 12.91
C ALA A 106 -38.67 16.59 14.30
N GLY A 107 -38.23 15.74 15.23
CA GLY A 107 -37.85 16.12 16.58
C GLY A 107 -38.99 16.13 17.61
N THR A 108 -40.23 15.84 17.21
CA THR A 108 -41.39 15.71 18.12
C THR A 108 -41.72 14.24 18.38
N LEU A 109 -41.89 13.87 19.65
CA LEU A 109 -42.29 12.50 20.05
C LEU A 109 -43.81 12.32 19.96
N HIS A 110 -44.23 11.18 19.41
CA HIS A 110 -45.62 10.76 19.28
C HIS A 110 -45.77 9.32 19.78
N VAL A 111 -46.91 8.99 20.39
CA VAL A 111 -47.25 7.60 20.74
C VAL A 111 -47.47 6.81 19.45
N LYS A 112 -46.78 5.68 19.32
CA LYS A 112 -46.86 4.80 18.15
C LYS A 112 -48.18 4.05 18.13
N LYS A 113 -49.00 4.36 17.13
CA LYS A 113 -50.24 3.64 16.83
C LYS A 113 -50.03 2.72 15.62
N ARG A 114 -50.84 1.68 15.51
CA ARG A 114 -50.82 0.80 14.33
C ARG A 114 -51.10 1.63 13.07
N PHE A 115 -50.36 1.36 12.00
CA PHE A 115 -50.44 2.07 10.72
C PHE A 115 -50.12 3.58 10.76
N HIS A 116 -49.59 4.11 11.86
CA HIS A 116 -49.20 5.52 11.93
C HIS A 116 -47.73 5.74 11.55
N TYR A 117 -47.48 6.74 10.71
CA TYR A 117 -46.14 7.13 10.25
C TYR A 117 -45.96 8.64 10.34
N CYS A 118 -44.72 9.12 10.22
CA CYS A 118 -44.41 10.53 10.27
C CYS A 118 -44.68 11.23 8.93
N CYS A 119 -45.25 12.43 9.01
CA CYS A 119 -45.36 13.40 7.92
C CYS A 119 -44.90 14.77 8.44
N GLY A 120 -43.65 15.14 8.18
CA GLY A 120 -43.03 16.28 8.85
C GLY A 120 -43.00 16.08 10.37
N SER A 121 -43.57 17.02 11.12
CA SER A 121 -43.67 16.98 12.59
C SER A 121 -44.92 16.27 13.12
N ARG A 122 -45.86 15.88 12.25
CA ARG A 122 -47.12 15.22 12.63
C ARG A 122 -47.08 13.72 12.30
N THR A 123 -48.01 12.97 12.89
CA THR A 123 -48.30 11.59 12.49
C THR A 123 -49.55 11.52 11.62
N TYR A 124 -49.62 10.53 10.74
CA TYR A 124 -50.80 10.25 9.91
C TYR A 124 -51.09 8.74 9.87
N ASN A 125 -52.34 8.37 9.63
CA ASN A 125 -52.76 6.98 9.51
C ASN A 125 -52.68 6.49 8.06
N TYR A 126 -51.70 5.64 7.73
CA TYR A 126 -51.50 5.09 6.39
C TYR A 126 -52.68 4.27 5.85
N SER A 127 -53.60 3.80 6.70
CA SER A 127 -54.79 3.08 6.22
C SER A 127 -55.83 4.00 5.57
N SER A 128 -55.83 5.30 5.89
CA SER A 128 -56.83 6.27 5.38
C SER A 128 -56.25 7.61 4.89
N GLN A 129 -54.97 7.85 5.13
CA GLN A 129 -54.28 9.11 4.85
C GLN A 129 -52.90 8.85 4.21
N SER A 130 -52.41 9.85 3.49
CA SER A 130 -51.12 9.84 2.81
C SER A 130 -50.34 11.11 3.16
N CYS A 131 -49.01 11.01 3.17
CA CYS A 131 -48.13 12.17 3.34
C CYS A 131 -47.55 12.62 2.01
N CYS A 132 -47.91 13.82 1.56
CA CYS A 132 -47.43 14.41 0.31
C CYS A 132 -46.81 15.77 0.58
N PHE A 133 -45.51 15.91 0.28
CA PHE A 133 -44.75 17.16 0.47
C PHE A 133 -44.94 17.76 1.88
N GLY A 134 -44.95 16.92 2.92
CA GLY A 134 -45.14 17.33 4.31
C GLY A 134 -46.59 17.65 4.73
N LYS A 135 -47.56 17.50 3.83
CA LYS A 135 -48.99 17.66 4.11
C LYS A 135 -49.68 16.30 4.24
N VAL A 136 -50.54 16.17 5.25
CA VAL A 136 -51.39 14.98 5.44
C VAL A 136 -52.67 15.16 4.61
N LEU A 137 -52.88 14.28 3.65
CA LEU A 137 -54.02 14.30 2.73
C LEU A 137 -54.86 13.03 2.89
N PRO A 138 -56.17 13.06 2.53
CA PRO A 138 -56.98 11.86 2.45
C PRO A 138 -56.42 10.88 1.40
N GLY A 139 -56.45 9.59 1.69
CA GLY A 139 -56.00 8.53 0.78
C GLY A 139 -55.17 7.50 1.51
N GLY A 140 -55.70 6.28 1.66
CA GLY A 140 -55.02 5.21 2.40
C GLY A 140 -53.87 4.54 1.64
N SER A 141 -53.59 3.29 1.99
CA SER A 141 -52.45 2.50 1.51
C SER A 141 -52.36 2.30 -0.01
N ARG A 142 -53.45 2.60 -0.72
CA ARG A 142 -53.56 2.51 -2.20
C ARG A 142 -53.32 3.84 -2.91
N HIS A 143 -52.97 4.89 -2.17
CA HIS A 143 -52.81 6.23 -2.72
C HIS A 143 -51.34 6.65 -2.73
N GLY A 144 -50.93 7.28 -3.81
CA GLY A 144 -49.66 7.98 -3.92
C GLY A 144 -49.87 9.48 -4.01
N CYS A 145 -48.76 10.22 -4.05
CA CYS A 145 -48.78 11.67 -4.22
C CYS A 145 -48.69 12.05 -5.70
N CYS A 146 -49.52 13.00 -6.13
CA CYS A 146 -49.48 13.55 -7.47
C CYS A 146 -49.76 15.06 -7.43
N GLY A 147 -48.74 15.87 -7.70
CA GLY A 147 -48.84 17.32 -7.52
C GLY A 147 -49.28 17.68 -6.10
N ASN A 148 -50.37 18.44 -5.98
CA ASN A 148 -50.93 18.87 -4.69
C ASN A 148 -51.95 17.90 -4.08
N GLY A 149 -52.20 16.74 -4.71
CA GLY A 149 -53.23 15.80 -4.30
C GLY A 149 -52.72 14.38 -4.10
N THR A 150 -53.64 13.50 -3.72
CA THR A 150 -53.45 12.05 -3.71
C THR A 150 -54.13 11.43 -4.93
N TYR A 151 -53.59 10.31 -5.41
CA TYR A 151 -54.18 9.55 -6.51
C TYR A 151 -54.14 8.06 -6.19
N ASN A 152 -55.10 7.29 -6.70
CA ASN A 152 -55.14 5.84 -6.49
C ASN A 152 -54.28 5.13 -7.53
N TYR A 153 -53.14 4.57 -7.14
CA TYR A 153 -52.18 3.99 -8.10
C TYR A 153 -52.69 2.70 -8.79
N TYR A 154 -53.81 2.11 -8.34
CA TYR A 154 -54.45 0.98 -9.04
C TYR A 154 -55.29 1.42 -10.23
N THR A 155 -55.91 2.60 -10.17
CA THR A 155 -56.85 3.09 -11.19
C THR A 155 -56.33 4.30 -11.94
N GLN A 156 -55.28 4.95 -11.44
CA GLN A 156 -54.73 6.19 -11.96
C GLN A 156 -53.20 6.15 -11.99
N THR A 157 -52.62 6.96 -12.87
CA THR A 157 -51.18 7.20 -12.99
C THR A 157 -50.92 8.69 -12.91
N CYS A 158 -49.90 9.10 -12.16
CA CYS A 158 -49.52 10.51 -12.06
C CYS A 158 -48.61 10.93 -13.22
N CYS A 159 -49.10 11.78 -14.13
CA CYS A 159 -48.34 12.32 -15.25
C CYS A 159 -48.32 13.84 -15.19
N ALA A 160 -47.13 14.44 -15.22
CA ALA A 160 -46.94 15.89 -15.11
C ALA A 160 -47.75 16.54 -13.97
N ASN A 161 -47.67 15.95 -12.78
CA ASN A 161 -48.39 16.39 -11.57
C ASN A 161 -49.93 16.31 -11.64
N GLN A 162 -50.49 15.59 -12.62
CA GLN A 162 -51.92 15.37 -12.78
C GLN A 162 -52.25 13.87 -12.73
N ALA A 163 -53.26 13.49 -11.96
CA ALA A 163 -53.75 12.13 -11.91
C ALA A 163 -54.54 11.83 -13.20
N ARG A 164 -54.07 10.88 -13.99
CA ARG A 164 -54.68 10.43 -15.24
C ARG A 164 -55.27 9.02 -15.09
N PRO A 165 -56.31 8.65 -15.86
CA PRO A 165 -56.84 7.28 -15.86
C PRO A 165 -55.79 6.22 -16.20
N GLY A 166 -55.95 5.02 -15.65
CA GLY A 166 -55.04 3.89 -15.86
C GLY A 166 -53.97 3.83 -14.79
N GLY A 167 -53.99 2.77 -13.98
CA GLY A 167 -53.09 2.60 -12.84
C GLY A 167 -52.02 1.54 -13.08
N THR A 168 -52.09 0.41 -12.38
CA THR A 168 -51.05 -0.63 -12.48
C THR A 168 -50.78 -1.04 -13.93
N GLY A 169 -49.53 -0.89 -14.39
CA GLY A 169 -49.11 -1.20 -15.76
C GLY A 169 -49.21 -0.04 -16.76
N TYR A 170 -49.80 1.09 -16.36
CA TYR A 170 -49.77 2.32 -17.14
C TYR A 170 -48.49 3.11 -16.86
N ARG A 171 -48.09 3.93 -17.84
CA ARG A 171 -46.91 4.79 -17.82
C ARG A 171 -47.27 6.15 -18.39
N CYS A 172 -46.41 7.14 -18.15
CA CYS A 172 -46.59 8.48 -18.69
C CYS A 172 -45.83 8.69 -20.01
N CYS A 173 -46.48 9.36 -20.95
CA CYS A 173 -45.86 9.92 -22.15
C CYS A 173 -46.22 11.41 -22.20
N GLY A 174 -45.29 12.27 -21.79
CA GLY A 174 -45.63 13.67 -21.50
C GLY A 174 -46.73 13.77 -20.44
N ASN A 175 -47.88 14.33 -20.84
CA ASN A 175 -49.03 14.55 -19.95
C ASN A 175 -50.09 13.43 -20.00
N GLU A 176 -49.94 12.46 -20.88
CA GLU A 176 -50.89 11.37 -21.08
C GLU A 176 -50.43 10.07 -20.42
N SER A 177 -51.39 9.26 -19.97
CA SER A 177 -51.15 7.90 -19.48
C SER A 177 -51.47 6.89 -20.58
N PHE A 178 -50.66 5.83 -20.68
CA PHE A 178 -50.86 4.75 -21.64
C PHE A 178 -50.51 3.39 -21.03
N ALA A 179 -51.11 2.31 -21.52
CA ALA A 179 -50.82 0.95 -21.09
C ALA A 179 -49.47 0.48 -21.67
N GLY A 180 -48.46 0.27 -20.81
CA GLY A 180 -47.12 -0.12 -21.25
C GLY A 180 -47.03 -1.54 -21.83
N SER A 181 -48.08 -2.35 -21.66
CA SER A 181 -48.18 -3.68 -22.27
C SER A 181 -48.50 -3.63 -23.76
N THR A 182 -49.13 -2.55 -24.26
CA THR A 182 -49.61 -2.43 -25.64
C THR A 182 -48.99 -1.28 -26.42
N HIS A 183 -48.49 -0.26 -25.73
CA HIS A 183 -47.93 0.94 -26.36
C HIS A 183 -46.56 1.31 -25.80
N THR A 184 -45.81 2.13 -26.55
CA THR A 184 -44.52 2.69 -26.18
C THR A 184 -44.52 4.19 -26.44
N CYS A 185 -43.86 4.94 -25.56
CA CYS A 185 -43.71 6.39 -25.69
C CYS A 185 -42.39 6.75 -26.36
N CYS A 186 -42.43 7.46 -27.49
CA CYS A 186 -41.26 8.01 -28.17
C CYS A 186 -41.43 9.52 -28.34
N LYS A 187 -40.49 10.31 -27.80
CA LYS A 187 -40.50 11.79 -27.86
C LYS A 187 -41.87 12.42 -27.55
N ASN A 188 -42.49 11.99 -26.45
CA ASN A 188 -43.83 12.44 -25.99
C ASN A 188 -45.01 12.06 -26.89
N GLN A 189 -44.84 11.11 -27.82
CA GLN A 189 -45.93 10.53 -28.60
C GLN A 189 -46.08 9.04 -28.27
N VAL A 190 -47.34 8.59 -28.16
CA VAL A 190 -47.69 7.19 -27.85
C VAL A 190 -47.90 6.43 -29.15
N PHE A 191 -47.19 5.31 -29.30
CA PHE A 191 -47.23 4.47 -30.48
C PHE A 191 -47.62 3.04 -30.13
N PRO A 192 -48.28 2.29 -31.03
CA PRO A 192 -48.51 0.85 -30.87
C PRO A 192 -47.19 0.07 -30.72
N GLY A 193 -47.21 -0.95 -29.87
CA GLY A 193 -46.04 -1.77 -29.56
C GLY A 193 -45.64 -1.58 -28.10
N GLY A 194 -46.00 -2.53 -27.24
CA GLY A 194 -45.74 -2.47 -25.81
C GLY A 194 -44.46 -3.18 -25.41
N ASN A 195 -44.55 -4.07 -24.42
CA ASN A 195 -43.40 -4.81 -23.89
C ASN A 195 -42.46 -5.35 -25.00
N GLY A 196 -41.17 -5.02 -24.90
CA GLY A 196 -40.14 -5.44 -25.87
C GLY A 196 -39.94 -4.49 -27.05
N HIS A 197 -40.74 -3.42 -27.17
CA HIS A 197 -40.55 -2.37 -28.15
C HIS A 197 -39.80 -1.17 -27.57
N TYR A 198 -39.02 -0.51 -28.42
CA TYR A 198 -38.10 0.57 -28.08
C TYR A 198 -38.21 1.67 -29.13
N CYS A 199 -37.70 2.86 -28.80
CA CYS A 199 -37.69 4.00 -29.71
C CYS A 199 -36.36 4.11 -30.44
N CYS A 200 -36.41 4.28 -31.75
CA CYS A 200 -35.33 4.79 -32.57
C CYS A 200 -35.81 6.13 -33.15
N GLU A 201 -35.41 7.24 -32.51
CA GLU A 201 -35.99 8.56 -32.78
C GLU A 201 -37.52 8.58 -32.63
N ASN A 202 -38.26 8.64 -33.74
CA ASN A 202 -39.73 8.70 -33.78
C ASN A 202 -40.35 7.33 -34.13
N GLU A 203 -39.55 6.30 -34.36
CA GLU A 203 -40.03 4.98 -34.78
C GLU A 203 -39.96 3.98 -33.62
N VAL A 204 -41.05 3.22 -33.45
CA VAL A 204 -41.09 2.10 -32.52
C VAL A 204 -40.58 0.84 -33.22
N TYR A 205 -39.64 0.14 -32.59
CA TYR A 205 -39.08 -1.09 -33.12
C TYR A 205 -38.98 -2.19 -32.07
N ASN A 206 -38.98 -3.44 -32.53
CA ASN A 206 -38.75 -4.60 -31.67
C ASN A 206 -37.26 -4.95 -31.63
N ARG A 207 -36.66 -4.99 -30.43
CA ARG A 207 -35.22 -5.29 -30.25
C ARG A 207 -34.83 -6.72 -30.65
N SER A 208 -35.78 -7.65 -30.73
CA SER A 208 -35.52 -9.01 -31.21
C SER A 208 -35.34 -9.08 -32.73
N THR A 209 -35.84 -8.08 -33.47
CA THR A 209 -35.78 -8.07 -34.94
C THR A 209 -35.01 -6.89 -35.51
N HIS A 210 -34.84 -5.81 -34.75
CA HIS A 210 -34.14 -4.60 -35.18
C HIS A 210 -33.22 -4.05 -34.09
N SER A 211 -32.29 -3.19 -34.50
CA SER A 211 -31.39 -2.43 -33.64
C SER A 211 -31.35 -0.97 -34.09
N CYS A 212 -31.10 -0.04 -33.18
CA CYS A 212 -31.04 1.40 -33.48
C CYS A 212 -29.64 1.93 -33.22
N CYS A 213 -29.02 2.54 -34.23
CA CYS A 213 -27.68 3.13 -34.13
C CYS A 213 -27.70 4.57 -34.65
N GLN A 214 -27.45 5.55 -33.76
CA GLN A 214 -27.50 6.98 -34.09
C GLN A 214 -28.79 7.39 -34.83
N GLY A 215 -29.93 6.89 -34.37
CA GLY A 215 -31.24 7.19 -34.95
C GLY A 215 -31.56 6.45 -36.26
N LYS A 216 -30.64 5.63 -36.77
CA LYS A 216 -30.89 4.75 -37.91
C LYS A 216 -31.36 3.38 -37.43
N LEU A 217 -32.54 2.98 -37.88
CA LEU A 217 -33.07 1.64 -37.64
C LEU A 217 -32.41 0.64 -38.60
N VAL A 218 -31.96 -0.50 -38.07
CA VAL A 218 -31.30 -1.56 -38.84
C VAL A 218 -31.97 -2.90 -38.55
N THR A 219 -32.26 -3.67 -39.60
CA THR A 219 -32.79 -5.04 -39.48
C THR A 219 -31.73 -5.97 -38.89
N GLY A 220 -32.09 -6.68 -37.84
CA GLY A 220 -31.21 -7.55 -37.04
C GLY A 220 -31.34 -7.26 -35.55
N GLY A 221 -31.86 -8.23 -34.79
CA GLY A 221 -31.99 -8.14 -33.34
C GLY A 221 -30.67 -8.39 -32.60
N GLY A 222 -30.46 -7.65 -31.52
CA GLY A 222 -29.28 -7.83 -30.66
C GLY A 222 -27.94 -7.39 -31.28
N PHE A 223 -27.99 -6.59 -32.34
CA PHE A 223 -26.78 -5.97 -32.92
C PHE A 223 -26.29 -4.83 -32.03
N TRP A 224 -24.99 -4.58 -32.09
CA TRP A 224 -24.31 -3.49 -31.39
C TRP A 224 -23.97 -2.38 -32.38
N CYS A 225 -23.70 -1.18 -31.89
CA CYS A 225 -23.44 -0.02 -32.76
C CYS A 225 -21.95 0.28 -32.87
N CYS A 226 -21.51 0.58 -34.09
CA CYS A 226 -20.21 1.12 -34.45
C CYS A 226 -20.42 2.44 -35.18
N GLY A 227 -20.63 3.52 -34.42
CA GLY A 227 -21.15 4.76 -35.00
C GLY A 227 -22.57 4.55 -35.57
N PRO A 228 -22.85 4.91 -36.83
CA PRO A 228 -24.17 4.75 -37.45
C PRO A 228 -24.44 3.31 -37.90
N ASP A 229 -23.42 2.45 -37.94
CA ASP A 229 -23.55 1.09 -38.45
C ASP A 229 -23.83 0.09 -37.32
N ALA A 230 -24.81 -0.78 -37.52
CA ALA A 230 -25.06 -1.91 -36.63
C ALA A 230 -24.21 -3.12 -37.04
N TYR A 231 -23.75 -3.90 -36.06
CA TYR A 231 -22.97 -5.11 -36.30
C TYR A 231 -23.36 -6.24 -35.34
N ASN A 232 -23.20 -7.49 -35.80
CA ASN A 232 -23.49 -8.67 -35.01
C ASN A 232 -22.26 -9.04 -34.14
N PRO A 233 -22.31 -8.91 -32.80
CA PRO A 233 -21.16 -9.17 -31.94
C PRO A 233 -20.68 -10.64 -31.95
N ASN A 234 -21.47 -11.56 -32.50
CA ASN A 234 -21.07 -12.97 -32.60
C ASN A 234 -20.04 -13.21 -33.72
N ASN A 235 -20.00 -12.38 -34.76
CA ASN A 235 -19.10 -12.55 -35.91
C ASN A 235 -18.44 -11.26 -36.43
N GLN A 236 -18.80 -10.11 -35.86
CA GLN A 236 -18.28 -8.78 -36.20
C GLN A 236 -17.88 -8.00 -34.93
N SER A 237 -16.97 -7.04 -35.11
CA SER A 237 -16.42 -6.16 -34.07
C SER A 237 -16.35 -4.74 -34.60
N CYS A 238 -16.32 -3.75 -33.70
CA CYS A 238 -16.11 -2.35 -34.04
C CYS A 238 -14.67 -1.93 -33.70
N CYS A 239 -13.86 -1.61 -34.71
CA CYS A 239 -12.48 -1.17 -34.52
C CYS A 239 -12.22 0.15 -35.26
N GLY A 240 -11.76 1.17 -34.53
CA GLY A 240 -11.51 2.49 -35.11
C GLY A 240 -12.74 3.11 -35.79
N GLY A 241 -13.94 2.85 -35.25
CA GLY A 241 -15.20 3.34 -35.82
C GLY A 241 -15.68 2.61 -37.08
N ARG A 242 -15.06 1.48 -37.45
CA ARG A 242 -15.47 0.65 -38.60
C ARG A 242 -15.86 -0.74 -38.15
N VAL A 243 -16.93 -1.28 -38.74
CA VAL A 243 -17.33 -2.68 -38.55
C VAL A 243 -16.35 -3.57 -39.30
N VAL A 244 -15.75 -4.52 -38.60
CA VAL A 244 -14.79 -5.49 -39.12
C VAL A 244 -15.22 -6.91 -38.79
N ARG A 245 -14.77 -7.88 -39.57
CA ARG A 245 -15.02 -9.31 -39.27
C ARG A 245 -14.26 -9.70 -38.01
N GLY A 246 -14.94 -10.32 -37.06
CA GLY A 246 -14.36 -10.79 -35.81
C GLY A 246 -15.42 -10.92 -34.73
N GLY A 247 -15.70 -12.12 -34.25
CA GLY A 247 -16.68 -12.34 -33.18
C GLY A 247 -16.14 -12.06 -31.77
N ARG A 248 -16.81 -12.60 -30.76
CA ARG A 248 -16.48 -12.44 -29.32
C ARG A 248 -15.02 -12.71 -28.92
N SER A 249 -14.29 -13.51 -29.68
CA SER A 249 -12.86 -13.80 -29.45
C SER A 249 -11.90 -12.83 -30.16
N HIS A 250 -12.40 -11.72 -30.69
CA HIS A 250 -11.59 -10.71 -31.36
C HIS A 250 -11.52 -9.43 -30.53
N ALA A 251 -10.37 -8.78 -30.60
CA ALA A 251 -10.14 -7.45 -30.06
C ALA A 251 -9.56 -6.55 -31.15
N CYS A 252 -9.50 -5.24 -30.89
CA CYS A 252 -8.99 -4.28 -31.85
C CYS A 252 -7.49 -4.01 -31.63
N CYS A 253 -6.76 -3.96 -32.74
CA CYS A 253 -5.39 -3.46 -32.81
C CYS A 253 -5.37 -2.38 -33.89
N GLY A 254 -5.41 -1.11 -33.47
CA GLY A 254 -5.76 0.01 -34.36
C GLY A 254 -7.16 -0.15 -34.96
N SER A 255 -7.27 -0.07 -36.28
CA SER A 255 -8.54 -0.20 -37.02
C SER A 255 -8.87 -1.64 -37.45
N LYS A 256 -8.07 -2.63 -37.07
CA LYS A 256 -8.26 -4.04 -37.45
C LYS A 256 -8.63 -4.89 -36.23
N ALA A 257 -9.51 -5.86 -36.44
CA ALA A 257 -9.76 -6.91 -35.47
C ALA A 257 -8.71 -8.03 -35.57
N TYR A 258 -8.30 -8.59 -34.44
CA TYR A 258 -7.42 -9.75 -34.35
C TYR A 258 -7.97 -10.77 -33.37
N ASN A 259 -7.69 -12.04 -33.62
CA ASN A 259 -8.16 -13.13 -32.76
C ASN A 259 -7.27 -13.23 -31.51
N THR A 260 -7.82 -12.91 -30.33
CA THR A 260 -7.05 -12.83 -29.09
C THR A 260 -6.46 -14.17 -28.64
N THR A 261 -7.00 -15.29 -29.10
CA THR A 261 -6.49 -16.64 -28.78
C THR A 261 -5.23 -16.99 -29.55
N LYS A 262 -5.11 -16.53 -30.80
CA LYS A 262 -3.98 -16.87 -31.70
C LYS A 262 -2.99 -15.71 -31.87
N GLN A 263 -3.47 -14.48 -31.72
CA GLN A 263 -2.75 -13.26 -32.05
C GLN A 263 -2.67 -12.31 -30.84
N GLY A 264 -1.67 -11.44 -30.88
CA GLY A 264 -1.49 -10.29 -29.98
C GLY A 264 -1.50 -8.99 -30.78
N CYS A 265 -1.47 -7.87 -30.07
CA CYS A 265 -1.35 -6.54 -30.65
C CYS A 265 -0.03 -5.90 -30.19
N CYS A 266 0.69 -5.28 -31.14
CA CYS A 266 1.94 -4.60 -30.92
C CYS A 266 1.85 -3.21 -31.56
N GLY A 267 1.65 -2.17 -30.75
CA GLY A 267 1.26 -0.85 -31.27
C GLY A 267 -0.10 -0.92 -32.00
N SER A 268 -0.09 -0.74 -33.31
CA SER A 268 -1.27 -0.85 -34.19
C SER A 268 -1.23 -2.10 -35.10
N GLN A 269 -0.25 -2.98 -34.92
CA GLN A 269 -0.06 -4.18 -35.73
C GLN A 269 -0.39 -5.46 -34.95
N ALA A 270 -1.30 -6.27 -35.48
CA ALA A 270 -1.58 -7.60 -34.95
C ALA A 270 -0.50 -8.60 -35.40
N TYR A 271 -0.13 -9.54 -34.52
CA TYR A 271 0.90 -10.56 -34.78
C TYR A 271 0.50 -11.93 -34.21
N HIS A 272 1.02 -13.03 -34.75
CA HIS A 272 0.77 -14.39 -34.29
C HIS A 272 1.65 -14.78 -33.11
N LYS A 273 1.06 -15.00 -31.92
CA LYS A 273 1.77 -15.31 -30.66
C LYS A 273 2.68 -16.56 -30.71
N LYS A 274 2.42 -17.48 -31.65
CA LYS A 274 3.22 -18.69 -31.86
C LYS A 274 4.48 -18.45 -32.67
N LYS A 275 4.45 -17.55 -33.66
CA LYS A 275 5.54 -17.31 -34.62
C LYS A 275 6.30 -16.02 -34.35
N GLU A 276 5.67 -15.07 -33.66
CA GLU A 276 6.14 -13.70 -33.50
C GLU A 276 6.04 -13.25 -32.04
N ILE A 277 6.79 -12.20 -31.70
CA ILE A 277 6.84 -11.55 -30.39
C ILE A 277 6.89 -10.03 -30.56
N CYS A 278 6.25 -9.30 -29.65
CA CYS A 278 6.31 -7.83 -29.62
C CYS A 278 7.38 -7.38 -28.65
N CYS A 279 8.31 -6.53 -29.10
CA CYS A 279 9.38 -5.95 -28.30
C CYS A 279 9.39 -4.43 -28.56
N ASP A 280 9.20 -3.61 -27.52
CA ASP A 280 9.08 -2.14 -27.60
C ASP A 280 8.25 -1.62 -28.79
N GLY A 281 7.05 -2.17 -28.96
CA GLY A 281 6.13 -1.75 -30.03
C GLY A 281 6.50 -2.24 -31.44
N LYS A 282 7.57 -3.03 -31.59
CA LYS A 282 7.96 -3.67 -32.85
C LYS A 282 7.69 -5.18 -32.83
N VAL A 283 7.03 -5.68 -33.87
CA VAL A 283 6.83 -7.11 -34.09
C VAL A 283 8.14 -7.72 -34.62
N ASN A 284 8.56 -8.83 -34.03
CA ASN A 284 9.74 -9.59 -34.40
C ASN A 284 9.38 -11.07 -34.56
N ASP A 285 10.16 -11.82 -35.35
CA ASP A 285 10.11 -13.28 -35.34
C ASP A 285 10.43 -13.81 -33.94
N LYS A 286 9.77 -14.90 -33.54
CA LYS A 286 9.89 -15.49 -32.21
C LYS A 286 10.93 -16.62 -32.21
N PRO A 287 12.17 -16.36 -31.75
CA PRO A 287 13.13 -17.44 -31.55
C PRO A 287 12.69 -18.41 -30.44
N LYS A 288 13.34 -19.57 -30.35
CA LYS A 288 13.18 -20.46 -29.19
C LYS A 288 13.70 -19.73 -27.94
N ARG A 289 12.96 -19.81 -26.83
CA ARG A 289 13.26 -19.05 -25.59
C ARG A 289 13.42 -17.55 -25.88
N ALA A 290 12.47 -17.00 -26.63
CA ALA A 290 12.47 -15.59 -27.00
C ALA A 290 12.37 -14.68 -25.77
N GLU A 291 13.26 -13.71 -25.71
CA GLU A 291 13.24 -12.56 -24.81
C GLU A 291 13.44 -11.27 -25.63
N CYS A 292 13.07 -10.14 -25.05
CA CYS A 292 13.23 -8.83 -25.68
C CYS A 292 14.44 -8.10 -25.12
N CYS A 293 15.21 -7.48 -26.02
CA CYS A 293 16.23 -6.49 -25.71
C CYS A 293 15.88 -5.21 -26.48
N ARG A 294 15.25 -4.26 -25.78
CA ARG A 294 14.57 -3.13 -26.41
C ARG A 294 13.59 -3.59 -27.50
N SER A 295 13.71 -3.07 -28.72
CA SER A 295 12.87 -3.43 -29.86
C SER A 295 13.26 -4.72 -30.59
N GLN A 296 14.29 -5.44 -30.11
CA GLN A 296 14.80 -6.66 -30.75
C GLN A 296 14.47 -7.91 -29.93
N ALA A 297 14.06 -8.98 -30.61
CA ALA A 297 13.89 -10.29 -29.99
C ALA A 297 15.17 -11.12 -30.11
N TYR A 298 15.52 -11.88 -29.06
CA TYR A 298 16.69 -12.77 -29.07
C TYR A 298 16.42 -14.10 -28.35
N ASN A 299 17.26 -15.10 -28.63
CA ASN A 299 17.21 -16.39 -27.94
C ASN A 299 18.06 -16.35 -26.66
N SER A 300 17.43 -16.44 -25.48
CA SER A 300 18.15 -16.32 -24.21
C SER A 300 19.06 -17.50 -23.85
N LYS A 301 19.00 -18.60 -24.61
CA LYS A 301 19.98 -19.69 -24.50
C LYS A 301 21.33 -19.31 -25.10
N THR A 302 21.35 -18.54 -26.19
CA THR A 302 22.58 -18.27 -26.96
C THR A 302 23.02 -16.81 -26.89
N HIS A 303 22.13 -15.90 -26.51
CA HIS A 303 22.37 -14.46 -26.46
C HIS A 303 21.93 -13.87 -25.12
N LYS A 304 22.39 -12.65 -24.83
CA LYS A 304 21.98 -11.86 -23.66
C LYS A 304 21.75 -10.41 -24.10
N CYS A 305 20.93 -9.69 -23.34
CA CYS A 305 20.77 -8.26 -23.49
C CYS A 305 21.72 -7.51 -22.53
N CYS A 306 22.67 -6.76 -23.09
CA CYS A 306 23.59 -5.92 -22.32
C CYS A 306 23.39 -4.46 -22.73
N SER A 307 22.91 -3.63 -21.80
CA SER A 307 22.66 -2.20 -22.01
C SER A 307 21.80 -1.87 -23.23
N GLY A 308 20.87 -2.77 -23.56
CA GLY A 308 19.95 -2.61 -24.70
C GLY A 308 20.48 -3.13 -26.03
N THR A 309 21.66 -3.74 -26.04
CA THR A 309 22.22 -4.42 -27.22
C THR A 309 22.19 -5.94 -27.02
N VAL A 310 21.76 -6.68 -28.05
CA VAL A 310 21.82 -8.14 -28.07
C VAL A 310 23.24 -8.57 -28.39
N THR A 311 23.83 -9.39 -27.53
CA THR A 311 25.21 -9.87 -27.65
C THR A 311 25.27 -11.38 -27.40
N LEU A 312 26.43 -11.99 -27.67
CA LEU A 312 26.65 -13.41 -27.39
C LEU A 312 26.49 -13.71 -25.89
N GLY A 313 25.75 -14.78 -25.60
CA GLY A 313 25.35 -15.16 -24.26
C GLY A 313 25.55 -16.65 -23.99
N GLY A 314 24.64 -17.21 -23.20
CA GLY A 314 24.73 -18.60 -22.74
C GLY A 314 25.36 -18.76 -21.36
N LYS A 315 25.65 -20.02 -21.00
CA LYS A 315 26.16 -20.39 -19.68
C LYS A 315 27.58 -19.81 -19.50
N GLY A 316 27.83 -19.14 -18.38
CA GLY A 316 29.12 -18.51 -18.09
C GLY A 316 29.26 -17.06 -18.59
N MET A 317 28.43 -16.60 -19.54
CA MET A 317 28.54 -15.22 -20.04
C MET A 317 27.89 -14.18 -19.10
N ALA A 318 28.50 -13.02 -18.95
CA ALA A 318 27.96 -11.84 -18.26
C ALA A 318 28.20 -10.55 -19.03
N CYS A 319 27.43 -9.52 -18.68
CA CYS A 319 27.64 -8.16 -19.15
C CYS A 319 28.67 -7.45 -18.27
N CYS A 320 29.49 -6.60 -18.89
CA CYS A 320 30.42 -5.68 -18.26
C CYS A 320 30.15 -4.27 -18.75
N GLY A 321 29.98 -3.33 -17.82
CA GLY A 321 29.77 -1.91 -18.12
C GLY A 321 28.61 -1.66 -19.09
N THR A 322 28.86 -0.86 -20.11
CA THR A 322 27.85 -0.32 -21.03
C THR A 322 27.49 -1.24 -22.20
N GLY A 323 27.92 -2.50 -22.22
CA GLY A 323 27.40 -3.47 -23.20
C GLY A 323 28.29 -4.63 -23.58
N GLN A 324 29.55 -4.67 -23.16
CA GLN A 324 30.45 -5.77 -23.51
C GLN A 324 30.05 -7.05 -22.77
N THR A 325 30.18 -8.19 -23.44
CA THR A 325 30.01 -9.50 -22.81
C THR A 325 31.33 -10.19 -22.60
N TYR A 326 31.46 -10.89 -21.48
CA TYR A 326 32.64 -11.67 -21.14
C TYR A 326 32.27 -13.02 -20.54
N ASN A 327 33.21 -13.96 -20.64
CA ASN A 327 33.08 -15.27 -20.02
C ASN A 327 33.57 -15.21 -18.57
N LYS A 328 32.66 -15.40 -17.62
CA LYS A 328 32.94 -15.41 -16.16
C LYS A 328 33.82 -16.57 -15.71
N THR A 329 34.10 -17.56 -16.57
CA THR A 329 35.04 -18.64 -16.22
C THR A 329 36.49 -18.28 -16.53
N THR A 330 36.73 -17.25 -17.34
CA THR A 330 38.07 -16.86 -17.78
C THR A 330 38.37 -15.38 -17.57
N HIS A 331 37.36 -14.56 -17.28
CA HIS A 331 37.50 -13.11 -17.14
C HIS A 331 36.67 -12.58 -15.97
N ILE A 332 37.03 -11.40 -15.49
CA ILE A 332 36.34 -10.61 -14.46
C ILE A 332 36.05 -9.20 -14.99
N CYS A 333 34.94 -8.60 -14.56
CA CYS A 333 34.60 -7.22 -14.91
C CYS A 333 34.88 -6.28 -13.74
N CYS A 334 35.75 -5.30 -13.96
CA CYS A 334 36.18 -4.34 -12.95
C CYS A 334 35.94 -2.92 -13.49
N VAL A 335 35.00 -2.19 -12.88
CA VAL A 335 34.60 -0.82 -13.27
C VAL A 335 34.30 -0.70 -14.78
N GLY A 336 33.64 -1.71 -15.35
CA GLY A 336 33.27 -1.72 -16.76
C GLY A 336 34.36 -2.17 -17.74
N VAL A 337 35.55 -2.52 -17.24
CA VAL A 337 36.65 -3.12 -18.02
C VAL A 337 36.65 -4.63 -17.82
N VAL A 338 36.75 -5.38 -18.92
CA VAL A 338 36.89 -6.85 -18.90
C VAL A 338 38.38 -7.20 -18.82
N LEU A 339 38.75 -8.00 -17.82
CA LEU A 339 40.13 -8.39 -17.54
C LEU A 339 40.24 -9.91 -17.47
N GLU A 340 41.38 -10.46 -17.89
CA GLU A 340 41.65 -11.90 -17.75
C GLU A 340 41.78 -12.30 -16.28
N SER A 341 41.25 -13.48 -15.95
CA SER A 341 41.32 -14.06 -14.61
C SER A 341 41.39 -15.58 -14.72
N ILE A 342 42.60 -16.12 -14.64
CA ILE A 342 42.88 -17.56 -14.77
C ILE A 342 42.58 -18.23 -13.41
N GLY A 343 41.54 -19.06 -13.30
CA GLY A 343 41.19 -19.78 -12.05
C GLY A 343 40.27 -18.98 -11.09
N VAL A 344 39.15 -18.53 -11.63
CA VAL A 344 38.23 -17.44 -11.21
C VAL A 344 37.69 -17.36 -9.78
N ASP A 345 37.88 -18.34 -8.90
CA ASP A 345 37.26 -18.26 -7.56
C ASP A 345 37.93 -17.23 -6.65
N ASN A 346 39.22 -16.95 -6.89
CA ASN A 346 40.04 -16.10 -6.02
C ASN A 346 40.30 -14.70 -6.60
N TYR A 347 39.91 -14.43 -7.84
CA TYR A 347 40.15 -13.12 -8.43
C TYR A 347 39.13 -12.08 -7.94
N ARG A 348 39.61 -10.88 -7.61
CA ARG A 348 38.81 -9.73 -7.14
C ARG A 348 39.22 -8.46 -7.87
N CYS A 349 38.34 -7.46 -7.81
CA CYS A 349 38.63 -6.15 -8.40
C CYS A 349 39.30 -5.23 -7.39
N CYS A 350 40.41 -4.62 -7.83
CA CYS A 350 41.02 -3.45 -7.21
C CYS A 350 40.79 -2.28 -8.16
N TYR A 351 39.63 -1.62 -8.03
CA TYR A 351 39.15 -0.63 -9.00
C TYR A 351 39.08 -1.21 -10.42
N ASP A 352 39.93 -0.74 -11.33
CA ASP A 352 40.03 -1.13 -12.74
C ASP A 352 41.03 -2.26 -12.99
N LYS A 353 41.58 -2.87 -11.93
CA LYS A 353 42.52 -3.99 -12.01
C LYS A 353 41.95 -5.27 -11.41
N ALA A 354 42.34 -6.41 -11.96
CA ALA A 354 42.08 -7.72 -11.40
C ALA A 354 43.30 -8.17 -10.58
N TYR A 355 43.06 -8.81 -9.43
CA TYR A 355 44.12 -9.39 -8.61
C TYR A 355 43.68 -10.72 -8.00
N ASP A 356 44.64 -11.62 -7.76
CA ASP A 356 44.43 -12.90 -7.09
C ASP A 356 44.45 -12.71 -5.57
N SER A 357 43.30 -12.83 -4.92
CA SER A 357 43.18 -12.61 -3.48
C SER A 357 43.90 -13.64 -2.61
N LYS A 358 44.40 -14.75 -3.18
CA LYS A 358 45.23 -15.70 -2.44
C LYS A 358 46.68 -15.25 -2.29
N THR A 359 47.20 -14.53 -3.27
CA THR A 359 48.63 -14.17 -3.36
C THR A 359 48.87 -12.65 -3.34
N GLN A 360 47.80 -11.86 -3.44
CA GLN A 360 47.85 -10.42 -3.58
C GLN A 360 46.78 -9.73 -2.72
N LYS A 361 47.04 -8.45 -2.38
CA LYS A 361 46.11 -7.57 -1.66
C LYS A 361 45.96 -6.23 -2.41
N CYS A 362 44.76 -5.66 -2.34
CA CYS A 362 44.44 -4.34 -2.89
C CYS A 362 44.48 -3.28 -1.79
N CYS A 363 45.37 -2.29 -1.92
CA CYS A 363 45.47 -1.13 -1.03
C CYS A 363 45.10 0.12 -1.83
N THR A 364 43.84 0.56 -1.72
CA THR A 364 43.25 1.73 -2.40
C THR A 364 43.71 1.90 -3.86
N GLY A 365 43.44 0.90 -4.71
CA GLY A 365 43.74 0.96 -6.15
C GLY A 365 45.13 0.43 -6.55
N GLN A 366 45.99 0.12 -5.58
CA GLN A 366 47.28 -0.51 -5.83
C GLN A 366 47.24 -1.97 -5.42
N VAL A 367 47.80 -2.84 -6.27
CA VAL A 367 47.85 -4.29 -6.05
C VAL A 367 49.26 -4.68 -5.65
N PHE A 368 49.39 -5.33 -4.50
CA PHE A 368 50.65 -5.81 -3.96
C PHE A 368 50.65 -7.33 -3.84
N ARG A 369 51.79 -7.99 -4.08
CA ARG A 369 52.00 -9.35 -3.59
C ARG A 369 52.13 -9.30 -2.08
N ALA A 370 51.38 -10.15 -1.39
CA ALA A 370 51.26 -10.10 0.05
C ALA A 370 50.97 -11.49 0.61
N GLY A 371 51.68 -11.87 1.66
CA GLY A 371 51.38 -13.05 2.46
C GLY A 371 50.28 -12.81 3.51
N PRO A 372 50.18 -13.73 4.49
CA PRO A 372 49.17 -13.67 5.54
C PRO A 372 49.39 -12.53 6.53
N ASP A 373 50.65 -12.16 6.79
CA ASP A 373 51.05 -11.19 7.82
C ASP A 373 51.21 -9.76 7.30
N GLU A 374 50.83 -9.47 6.05
CA GLU A 374 50.82 -8.12 5.50
C GLU A 374 49.41 -7.53 5.44
N ALA A 375 49.28 -6.23 5.75
CA ALA A 375 48.00 -5.53 5.71
C ALA A 375 48.13 -4.19 4.98
N CYS A 376 46.99 -3.61 4.58
CA CYS A 376 46.98 -2.31 3.91
C CYS A 376 46.91 -1.17 4.94
N CYS A 377 47.82 -0.21 4.80
CA CYS A 377 47.75 1.10 5.41
C CYS A 377 47.47 2.13 4.30
N TYR A 378 46.18 2.34 4.02
CA TYR A 378 45.71 3.18 2.92
C TYR A 378 46.27 2.72 1.56
N TYR A 379 47.21 3.45 0.95
CA TYR A 379 47.84 3.07 -0.33
C TYR A 379 48.97 2.04 -0.20
N ASN A 380 49.55 1.86 0.99
CA ASN A 380 50.78 1.10 1.17
C ASN A 380 50.54 -0.23 1.88
N LEU A 381 51.36 -1.23 1.56
CA LEU A 381 51.43 -2.49 2.30
C LEU A 381 52.36 -2.34 3.52
N TYR A 382 51.99 -2.91 4.66
CA TYR A 382 52.83 -2.96 5.86
C TYR A 382 52.80 -4.37 6.49
N ASN A 383 53.87 -4.74 7.18
CA ASN A 383 54.03 -6.03 7.83
C ASN A 383 53.54 -5.98 9.29
N LEU A 384 52.60 -6.86 9.67
CA LEU A 384 51.95 -6.88 10.99
C LEU A 384 52.90 -7.29 12.13
N ASP A 385 54.02 -7.96 11.82
CA ASP A 385 55.00 -8.42 12.81
C ASP A 385 56.01 -7.33 13.19
N THR A 386 56.22 -6.34 12.32
CA THR A 386 57.27 -5.31 12.50
C THR A 386 56.75 -3.88 12.44
N GLN A 387 55.50 -3.68 12.01
CA GLN A 387 54.92 -2.36 11.74
C GLN A 387 53.47 -2.27 12.25
N ASN A 388 52.98 -1.05 12.39
CA ASN A 388 51.58 -0.76 12.71
C ASN A 388 51.06 0.44 11.90
N CYS A 389 49.78 0.44 11.53
CA CYS A 389 49.16 1.52 10.75
C CYS A 389 48.28 2.40 11.64
N CYS A 390 48.64 3.68 11.78
CA CYS A 390 47.91 4.65 12.58
C CYS A 390 47.61 5.90 11.75
N ARG A 391 46.32 6.24 11.58
CA ARG A 391 45.84 7.32 10.70
C ARG A 391 46.57 7.38 9.34
N TYR A 392 46.61 6.24 8.65
CA TYR A 392 47.22 6.10 7.33
C TYR A 392 48.75 6.24 7.28
N LYS A 393 49.42 6.36 8.44
CA LYS A 393 50.89 6.34 8.55
C LYS A 393 51.37 4.98 9.05
N ILE A 394 52.41 4.46 8.40
CA ILE A 394 53.10 3.25 8.82
C ILE A 394 54.15 3.65 9.85
N ASN A 395 54.06 3.06 11.03
CA ASN A 395 55.02 3.24 12.12
C ASN A 395 55.71 1.91 12.44
N GLN A 396 56.81 1.95 13.19
CA GLN A 396 57.39 0.75 13.80
C GLN A 396 56.36 0.06 14.70
N GLY A 397 56.38 -1.26 14.77
CA GLY A 397 55.37 -1.99 15.52
C GLY A 397 55.58 -3.48 15.60
N GLY A 398 54.46 -4.20 15.65
CA GLY A 398 54.37 -5.65 15.81
C GLY A 398 53.00 -6.03 16.37
N ARG A 399 52.74 -7.33 16.58
CA ARG A 399 51.40 -7.85 16.94
C ARG A 399 50.81 -7.27 18.23
N ASN A 400 51.67 -6.81 19.14
CA ASN A 400 51.26 -6.19 20.40
C ASN A 400 51.11 -4.67 20.32
N TYR A 401 51.44 -4.06 19.18
CA TYR A 401 51.33 -2.61 19.01
C TYR A 401 49.89 -2.21 18.68
N THR A 402 49.49 -1.04 19.17
CA THR A 402 48.21 -0.39 18.86
C THR A 402 48.44 1.10 18.62
N CYS A 403 47.39 1.85 18.29
CA CYS A 403 47.49 3.25 17.93
C CYS A 403 47.06 4.19 19.07
N CYS A 404 47.85 5.24 19.27
CA CYS A 404 47.49 6.45 19.99
C CYS A 404 47.55 7.61 19.00
N ASP A 405 46.40 7.94 18.41
CA ASP A 405 46.29 8.83 17.25
C ASP A 405 47.17 8.38 16.07
N GLU A 406 48.24 9.12 15.75
CA GLU A 406 49.16 8.82 14.65
C GLU A 406 50.35 7.94 15.08
N ARG A 407 50.57 7.77 16.38
CA ARG A 407 51.72 7.05 16.94
C ARG A 407 51.35 5.61 17.26
N SER A 408 52.27 4.69 16.98
CA SER A 408 52.19 3.32 17.47
C SER A 408 52.84 3.20 18.85
N TYR A 409 52.30 2.30 19.68
CA TYR A 409 52.91 1.92 20.95
C TYR A 409 52.59 0.46 21.31
N ASP A 410 53.45 -0.19 22.07
CA ASP A 410 53.24 -1.55 22.57
C ASP A 410 52.22 -1.55 23.72
N LYS A 411 51.05 -2.18 23.49
CA LYS A 411 49.94 -2.20 24.46
C LYS A 411 50.21 -3.06 25.69
N THR A 412 51.28 -3.86 25.69
CA THR A 412 51.66 -4.70 26.84
C THR A 412 52.46 -3.94 27.88
N THR A 413 53.16 -2.87 27.47
CA THR A 413 54.05 -2.07 28.32
C THR A 413 53.60 -0.62 28.48
N HIS A 414 52.72 -0.13 27.59
CA HIS A 414 52.28 1.26 27.55
C HIS A 414 50.76 1.37 27.39
N THR A 415 50.22 2.54 27.74
CA THR A 415 48.80 2.88 27.61
C THR A 415 48.66 4.25 26.97
N CYS A 416 47.63 4.43 26.12
CA CYS A 416 47.27 5.71 25.53
C CYS A 416 46.18 6.40 26.34
N CYS A 417 46.47 7.59 26.84
CA CYS A 417 45.54 8.46 27.54
C CYS A 417 45.39 9.78 26.76
N ARG A 418 44.27 9.93 26.05
CA ARG A 418 43.94 11.12 25.22
C ARG A 418 45.09 11.60 24.31
N GLY A 419 45.67 10.68 23.55
CA GLY A 419 46.73 10.99 22.58
C GLY A 419 48.15 11.01 23.19
N GLN A 420 48.30 10.87 24.51
CA GLN A 420 49.60 10.72 25.17
C GLN A 420 49.87 9.25 25.51
N VAL A 421 51.05 8.77 25.13
CA VAL A 421 51.53 7.42 25.47
C VAL A 421 52.40 7.53 26.72
N GLY A 422 52.11 6.71 27.72
CA GLY A 422 52.95 6.57 28.91
C GLY A 422 52.95 5.15 29.47
N PRO A 423 53.49 4.94 30.70
CA PRO A 423 53.58 3.62 31.32
C PRO A 423 52.24 2.89 31.34
N GLY A 424 52.25 1.59 31.05
CA GLY A 424 51.04 0.78 30.91
C GLY A 424 51.29 -0.70 31.16
N GLY A 425 50.36 -1.53 30.67
CA GLY A 425 50.30 -2.95 30.97
C GLY A 425 49.25 -3.29 32.05
N THR A 426 49.26 -4.54 32.53
CA THR A 426 48.33 -5.01 33.56
C THR A 426 48.48 -4.16 34.81
N GLY A 427 47.38 -3.59 35.32
CA GLY A 427 47.44 -2.71 36.50
C GLY A 427 47.34 -1.22 36.19
N TYR A 428 47.41 -0.79 34.92
CA TYR A 428 47.38 0.62 34.54
C TYR A 428 46.01 1.08 34.01
N ALA A 429 45.61 2.29 34.38
CA ALA A 429 44.41 2.98 33.90
C ALA A 429 44.73 4.45 33.56
N CYS A 430 43.81 5.14 32.88
CA CYS A 430 43.98 6.55 32.51
C CYS A 430 43.25 7.49 33.48
N CYS A 431 43.94 8.56 33.89
CA CYS A 431 43.39 9.73 34.55
C CYS A 431 43.63 10.95 33.65
N ASP A 432 42.64 11.30 32.83
CA ASP A 432 42.75 12.29 31.74
C ASP A 432 43.86 11.94 30.72
N TYR A 433 44.96 12.69 30.72
CA TYR A 433 46.15 12.49 29.88
C TYR A 433 47.21 11.60 30.55
N GLN A 434 47.08 11.34 31.86
CA GLN A 434 48.13 10.66 32.63
C GLN A 434 47.76 9.21 32.94
N PRO A 435 48.63 8.24 32.61
CA PRO A 435 48.47 6.87 33.08
C PRO A 435 48.85 6.74 34.56
N TYR A 436 48.16 5.85 35.27
CA TYR A 436 48.47 5.51 36.67
C TYR A 436 48.24 4.03 36.97
N HIS A 437 48.96 3.51 37.97
CA HIS A 437 48.84 2.12 38.38
C HIS A 437 47.85 1.96 39.55
N PHE A 438 46.71 1.29 39.35
CA PHE A 438 45.60 1.32 40.30
C PHE A 438 45.86 0.62 41.65
N GLN A 439 46.94 -0.17 41.78
CA GLN A 439 47.31 -0.79 43.05
C GLN A 439 48.08 0.17 43.98
N THR A 440 48.82 1.12 43.40
CA THR A 440 49.67 2.07 44.15
C THR A 440 49.18 3.50 44.04
N GLN A 441 48.25 3.75 43.12
CA GLN A 441 47.75 5.07 42.77
C GLN A 441 46.25 5.06 42.48
N GLY A 442 45.60 6.21 42.58
CA GLY A 442 44.22 6.37 42.14
C GLY A 442 43.99 7.68 41.38
N CYS A 443 42.79 7.86 40.83
CA CYS A 443 42.45 9.03 40.02
C CYS A 443 41.46 9.94 40.76
N CYS A 444 41.91 11.15 41.14
CA CYS A 444 41.05 12.15 41.77
C CYS A 444 40.28 12.93 40.71
N ARG A 445 38.94 12.80 40.71
CA ARG A 445 38.01 13.54 39.81
C ARG A 445 38.36 13.46 38.33
N GLY A 446 39.00 12.38 37.88
CA GLY A 446 39.35 12.20 36.49
C GLY A 446 40.52 13.06 36.00
N ARG A 447 41.30 13.72 36.88
CA ARG A 447 42.29 14.75 36.48
C ARG A 447 43.67 14.68 37.14
N ALA A 448 43.84 13.99 38.27
CA ALA A 448 45.12 13.91 38.98
C ALA A 448 45.38 12.54 39.61
N VAL A 449 46.61 12.05 39.50
CA VAL A 449 47.07 10.77 40.05
C VAL A 449 47.54 10.95 41.50
N TYR A 450 47.01 10.20 42.46
CA TYR A 450 47.43 10.24 43.87
C TYR A 450 48.11 8.95 44.32
N ASN A 451 48.92 8.98 45.39
CA ASN A 451 49.57 7.81 45.98
C ASN A 451 48.68 7.21 47.10
N THR A 452 48.33 5.92 46.99
CA THR A 452 47.42 5.22 47.91
C THR A 452 47.92 5.14 49.35
N SER A 453 49.23 5.24 49.58
CA SER A 453 49.86 5.19 50.92
C SER A 453 49.79 6.51 51.71
N THR A 454 49.49 7.64 51.07
CA THR A 454 49.48 8.97 51.72
C THR A 454 48.10 9.64 51.77
N HIS A 455 47.10 9.09 51.06
CA HIS A 455 45.74 9.64 50.93
C HIS A 455 45.62 11.12 50.52
N ILE A 456 46.66 11.73 49.94
CA ILE A 456 46.67 13.15 49.53
C ILE A 456 46.58 13.28 48.00
N CYS A 457 45.53 13.94 47.49
CA CYS A 457 45.46 14.36 46.09
C CYS A 457 46.33 15.63 45.92
N LYS A 458 47.51 15.52 45.30
CA LYS A 458 48.25 16.71 44.85
C LYS A 458 47.65 17.20 43.52
N THR A 459 46.83 18.24 43.57
CA THR A 459 46.44 19.00 42.38
C THR A 459 47.54 20.03 42.10
N THR A 460 48.10 20.02 40.90
CA THR A 460 48.93 21.13 40.42
C THR A 460 48.03 22.30 39.99
N TYR A 461 48.33 23.49 40.53
CA TYR A 461 47.73 24.84 40.38
C TYR A 461 46.85 25.35 41.55
N PRO A 462 46.96 26.66 41.91
CA PRO A 462 47.05 27.12 43.29
C PRO A 462 45.69 27.32 43.96
N TYR A 463 45.75 27.40 45.28
CA TYR A 463 44.67 27.59 46.27
C TYR A 463 44.09 26.30 46.86
N GLY A 464 44.56 26.01 48.08
CA GLY A 464 43.80 25.26 49.09
C GLY A 464 44.19 23.79 49.24
N VAL A 465 44.94 23.49 50.31
CA VAL A 465 44.99 22.15 50.88
C VAL A 465 43.60 21.83 51.43
N VAL A 466 42.93 20.81 50.92
CA VAL A 466 41.74 20.23 51.56
C VAL A 466 42.13 18.83 52.05
N LYS A 467 42.28 18.69 53.38
CA LYS A 467 42.24 17.38 54.05
C LYS A 467 40.80 16.86 54.02
N ARG A 468 40.64 15.55 53.84
CA ARG A 468 39.36 14.86 54.02
C ARG A 468 38.88 14.99 55.45
N ASP A 469 37.57 15.17 55.60
CA ASP A 469 36.79 14.18 56.33
C ASP A 469 36.35 13.08 55.34
#